data_AF-A0A1M7AU46-F1
#
_entry.id   AF-A0A1M7AU46-F1
#
_cell.length_a   1.000
_cell.length_b   1.000
_cell.length_c   1.000
_cell.angle_alpha   90.00
_cell.angle_beta   90.00
_cell.angle_gamma   90.00
#
_symmetry.space_group_name_H-M   'P 1'
#
loop_
_entity.id
_entity.type
_entity.pdbx_description
1 polymer ?
#
loop_
_entity_poly.entity_id
_entity_poly.type
_entity_poly.pdbx_seq_one_letter_code
_entity_poly.pdbx_strand_id
1 'polypeptide(L)' 'MTNKQNFLIESIVGDIAKWLMEEQGMTLQTALGVVYNSQFFEKLQNPDTGLCSESSAYNYDILVTELKNGKLIQTEY' A
#
# COMPACT_ATOMS: atom_id res chain seq x y z
N MET A 1 -17.63 3.26 -1.48
CA MET A 1 -16.71 2.87 -2.57
C MET A 1 -17.42 3.01 -3.90
N THR A 2 -16.91 3.87 -4.77
CA THR A 2 -17.28 3.92 -6.19
C THR A 2 -16.35 2.99 -6.99
N ASN A 3 -16.80 2.45 -8.13
CA ASN A 3 -15.98 1.55 -8.99
C ASN A 3 -14.60 2.13 -9.34
N LYS A 4 -14.49 3.47 -9.42
CA LYS A 4 -13.24 4.18 -9.69
C LYS A 4 -12.22 4.07 -8.53
N GLN A 5 -12.68 4.11 -7.28
CA GLN A 5 -11.80 3.95 -6.11
C GLN A 5 -11.24 2.53 -6.05
N ASN A 6 -12.08 1.52 -6.25
CA ASN A 6 -11.61 0.12 -6.24
C ASN A 6 -10.54 -0.10 -7.31
N PHE A 7 -10.75 0.42 -8.52
CA PHE A 7 -9.76 0.34 -9.59
C PHE A 7 -8.42 0.99 -9.21
N LEU A 8 -8.45 2.17 -8.56
CA LEU A 8 -7.24 2.84 -8.11
C LEU A 8 -6.51 2.03 -7.02
N ILE A 9 -7.26 1.51 -6.04
CA ILE A 9 -6.73 0.66 -4.98
C ILE A 9 -6.08 -0.58 -5.59
N GLU A 10 -6.76 -1.27 -6.49
CA GLU A 10 -6.24 -2.47 -7.14
C GLU A 10 -4.98 -2.18 -7.97
N SER A 11 -4.93 -1.04 -8.66
CA SER A 11 -3.73 -0.59 -9.39
C SER A 11 -2.55 -0.37 -8.44
N ILE A 12 -2.77 0.37 -7.35
CA ILE A 12 -1.74 0.67 -6.34
C ILE A 12 -1.24 -0.62 -5.68
N VAL A 13 -2.15 -1.51 -5.29
CA VAL A 13 -1.82 -2.81 -4.69
C VAL A 13 -1.01 -3.66 -5.68
N GLY A 14 -1.37 -3.65 -6.96
CA GLY A 14 -0.63 -4.35 -8.02
C GLY A 14 0.79 -3.83 -8.21
N ASP A 15 0.97 -2.51 -8.27
CA ASP A 15 2.28 -1.86 -8.36
C ASP A 15 3.15 -2.20 -7.14
N ILE A 16 2.59 -2.05 -5.94
CA ILE A 16 3.27 -2.34 -4.67
C ILE A 16 3.66 -3.81 -4.57
N ALA A 17 2.75 -4.73 -4.91
CA ALA A 17 3.03 -6.15 -4.88
C ALA A 17 4.18 -6.50 -5.84
N LYS A 18 4.20 -5.90 -7.02
CA LYS A 18 5.29 -6.06 -7.98
C LYS A 18 6.63 -5.57 -7.40
N TRP A 19 6.67 -4.39 -6.79
CA TRP A 19 7.89 -3.89 -6.15
C TRP A 19 8.35 -4.74 -4.96
N LEU A 20 7.43 -5.26 -4.15
CA LEU A 20 7.78 -6.23 -3.09
C LEU A 20 8.37 -7.52 -3.67
N MET A 21 7.86 -8.00 -4.81
CA MET A 21 8.44 -9.17 -5.48
C MET A 21 9.84 -8.87 -6.03
N GLU A 22 10.03 -7.71 -6.66
CA GLU A 22 11.31 -7.33 -7.28
C GLU A 22 12.39 -6.95 -6.23
N GLU A 23 12.05 -6.18 -5.20
CA GLU A 23 13.01 -5.70 -4.20
C GLU A 23 13.22 -6.65 -3.02
N GLN A 24 12.15 -7.33 -2.57
CA GLN A 24 12.20 -8.19 -1.38
C GLN A 24 12.22 -9.69 -1.74
N GLY A 25 12.14 -10.04 -3.03
CA GLY A 25 12.10 -11.44 -3.48
C GLY A 25 10.86 -12.21 -2.99
N MET A 26 9.79 -11.49 -2.64
CA MET A 26 8.56 -12.10 -2.14
C MET A 26 7.81 -12.82 -3.27
N THR A 27 7.02 -13.83 -2.92
CA THR A 27 6.02 -14.37 -3.86
C THR A 27 4.83 -13.41 -3.95
N LEU A 28 4.09 -13.44 -5.06
CA LEU A 28 2.87 -12.63 -5.21
C LEU A 28 1.90 -12.83 -4.04
N GLN A 29 1.73 -14.06 -3.58
CA GLN A 29 0.82 -14.37 -2.47
C GLN A 29 1.31 -13.78 -1.15
N THR A 30 2.63 -13.82 -0.90
CA THR A 30 3.25 -13.17 0.27
C THR A 30 3.14 -11.66 0.19
N ALA A 31 3.46 -11.06 -0.95
CA ALA A 31 3.41 -9.62 -1.17
C ALA A 31 1.99 -9.08 -0.96
N LEU A 32 1.00 -9.71 -1.58
CA LEU A 32 -0.42 -9.38 -1.35
C LEU A 32 -0.82 -9.59 0.10
N GLY A 33 -0.40 -10.68 0.73
CA GLY A 33 -0.67 -10.94 2.14
C GLY A 33 -0.13 -9.82 3.04
N VAL A 34 1.09 -9.34 2.76
CA VAL A 34 1.69 -8.21 3.48
C VAL A 34 0.87 -6.93 3.28
N VAL A 35 0.50 -6.61 2.04
CA VAL A 35 -0.30 -5.41 1.75
C VAL A 35 -1.66 -5.50 2.44
N TYR A 36 -2.42 -6.57 2.27
CA TYR A 36 -3.76 -6.70 2.85
C TYR A 36 -3.79 -6.75 4.39
N ASN A 37 -2.71 -7.19 5.04
CA ASN A 37 -2.60 -7.18 6.51
C ASN A 37 -1.92 -5.91 7.07
N SER A 38 -1.59 -4.94 6.21
CA SER A 38 -0.95 -3.69 6.63
C SER A 38 -1.97 -2.64 7.06
N GLN A 39 -1.57 -1.80 8.01
CA GLN A 39 -2.31 -0.58 8.38
C GLN A 39 -2.36 0.40 7.20
N PHE A 40 -1.35 0.36 6.31
CA PHE A 40 -1.36 1.11 5.06
C PHE A 40 -2.60 0.80 4.23
N PHE A 41 -2.97 -0.48 4.08
CA PHE A 41 -4.13 -0.86 3.28
C PHE A 41 -5.45 -0.39 3.91
N GLU A 42 -5.58 -0.46 5.23
CA GLU A 42 -6.75 0.11 5.94
C GLU A 42 -6.88 1.62 5.65
N LYS A 43 -5.77 2.36 5.64
CA LYS A 43 -5.75 3.78 5.29
C LYS A 43 -6.01 4.02 3.81
N LEU A 44 -5.45 3.19 2.92
CA LEU A 44 -5.66 3.27 1.48
C LEU A 44 -7.15 3.12 1.13
N GLN A 45 -7.86 2.22 1.81
CA GLN A 45 -9.31 2.05 1.65
C GLN A 45 -10.12 3.21 2.25
N ASN A 46 -9.52 4.00 3.14
CA ASN A 46 -10.19 5.12 3.78
C ASN A 46 -10.14 6.37 2.89
N PRO A 47 -11.29 6.81 2.33
CA PRO A 47 -11.36 7.96 1.44
C PRO A 47 -10.94 9.28 2.11
N ASP A 48 -11.08 9.40 3.43
CA ASP A 48 -10.71 10.60 4.18
C ASP A 48 -9.20 10.83 4.23
N THR A 49 -8.38 9.81 3.95
CA THR A 49 -6.92 9.92 3.97
C THR A 49 -6.33 10.50 2.69
N GLY A 50 -7.08 10.47 1.58
CA GLY A 50 -6.60 10.91 0.27
C GLY A 50 -5.56 10.00 -0.41
N LEU A 51 -5.08 8.94 0.24
CA LEU A 51 -4.00 8.06 -0.26
C LEU A 51 -4.27 7.44 -1.64
N CYS A 52 -5.52 7.13 -1.95
CA CYS A 52 -5.91 6.63 -3.28
C CYS A 52 -5.67 7.62 -4.42
N SER A 53 -5.51 8.91 -4.12
CA SER A 53 -5.24 9.96 -5.11
C SER A 53 -3.74 10.26 -5.24
N GLU A 54 -2.92 9.74 -4.34
CA GLU A 54 -1.47 9.88 -4.35
C GLU A 54 -0.82 8.90 -5.32
N SER A 55 0.47 9.12 -5.60
CA SER A 55 1.24 8.22 -6.46
C SER A 55 1.48 6.86 -5.80
N SER A 56 1.47 5.77 -6.59
CA SER A 56 1.84 4.43 -6.12
C SER A 56 3.19 4.42 -5.40
N ALA A 57 4.16 5.25 -5.81
CA ALA A 57 5.48 5.33 -5.19
C ALA A 57 5.44 5.88 -3.75
N TYR A 58 4.60 6.89 -3.49
CA TYR A 58 4.40 7.43 -2.14
C TYR A 58 3.74 6.38 -1.23
N ASN A 59 2.72 5.71 -1.77
CA ASN A 59 2.01 4.63 -1.10
C ASN A 59 2.94 3.44 -0.76
N TYR A 60 3.89 3.13 -1.65
CA TYR A 60 4.91 2.11 -1.39
C TYR A 60 5.85 2.50 -0.26
N ASP A 61 6.34 3.75 -0.22
CA ASP A 61 7.23 4.21 0.84
C ASP A 61 6.57 4.13 2.22
N ILE A 62 5.27 4.44 2.32
CA ILE A 62 4.50 4.27 3.55
C ILE A 62 4.49 2.81 3.99
N LEU A 63 4.19 1.88 3.07
CA LEU A 63 4.18 0.46 3.38
C LEU A 63 5.58 -0.03 3.78
N VAL A 64 6.63 0.35 3.06
CA VAL A 64 8.01 -0.04 3.39
C VAL A 64 8.43 0.51 4.75
N THR A 65 8.03 1.73 5.07
CA THR A 65 8.26 2.35 6.38
C THR A 65 7.51 1.59 7.47
N GLU A 66 6.25 1.21 7.24
CA GLU A 66 5.49 0.35 8.15
C GLU A 66 6.22 -0.98 8.39
N LEU A 67 6.67 -1.65 7.33
CA LEU A 67 7.37 -2.93 7.42
C LEU A 67 8.70 -2.83 8.17
N LYS A 68 9.45 -1.74 7.96
CA LYS A 68 10.71 -1.49 8.67
C LYS A 68 10.50 -1.23 10.16
N ASN A 69 9.40 -0.59 10.53
CA ASN A 69 9.15 -0.16 11.92
C ASN A 69 8.18 -1.06 12.69
N GLY A 70 7.53 -2.01 12.01
CA GLY A 70 6.46 -2.85 12.56
C GLY A 70 5.16 -2.10 12.88
N LYS A 71 5.08 -0.82 12.53
CA LYS A 71 3.92 0.05 12.74
C LYS A 71 3.95 1.18 11.72
N LEU A 72 2.78 1.66 11.32
CA LEU A 72 2.71 2.76 10.37
C LEU A 72 3.11 4.06 11.06
N ILE A 73 4.23 4.64 10.63
CA ILE A 73 4.72 5.93 11.12
C ILE A 73 4.24 6.99 10.14
N GLN A 74 3.07 7.56 10.40
CA GLN A 74 2.63 8.74 9.66
C GLN A 74 3.39 9.93 10.23
N THR A 75 4.42 10.39 9.54
CA THR A 75 5.07 11.67 9.87
C THR A 75 4.13 12.76 9.38
N GLU A 76 3.32 13.31 10.28
CA GLU A 76 2.62 14.57 10.00
C GLU A 76 3.71 15.63 9.79
N TYR A 77 3.86 16.12 8.56
CA TYR A 77 4.71 17.27 8.22
C TYR A 77 3.89 18.55 8.26
#